data_AF-A0A643FV05-F1
#
_entry.id   AF-A0A643FV05-F1
#
_cell.length_a   1.000
_cell.length_b   1.000
_cell.length_c   1.000
_cell.angle_alpha   90.00
_cell.angle_beta   90.00
_cell.angle_gamma   90.00
#
_symmetry.space_group_name_H-M   'P 1'
#
loop_
_entity.id
_entity.type
_entity.pdbx_description
1 polymer ?
#
loop_
_entity_poly.entity_id
_entity_poly.type
_entity_poly.pdbx_seq_one_letter_code
_entity_poly.pdbx_strand_id
1 'polypeptide(L)'
;MRKQHRPHGKAPTAWEADILKIRAFEMVLILFYMEDLRRFIMGSIEATDKLHGVNRLSDGKPKTKEGKKLEFARAVLVSDGVINQAESDELKELVDYRNIIGHTIHDLTVDVGAYSDLTRHHPETFKPMPLYDYTAAKRAKVLSEKVSKGMMKKFMMMASLDFLAFEAAEKTYIAEIERLKERVNKGIEKANKVIVETNRVIQAIPKSVMESAQPGHPRNIKESGALSKRGAECVFQLFEAHVTPLAVAYLMRISHRSAAHWFAKWQASKA
;
A
#
# COMPACT_ATOMS: atom_id res chain seq x y z
N MET A 1 -9.97 19.35 -8.65
CA MET A 1 -10.51 18.67 -7.45
C MET A 1 -10.05 19.40 -6.19
N ARG A 2 -10.94 19.73 -5.25
CA ARG A 2 -10.53 20.31 -3.95
C ARG A 2 -9.99 19.19 -3.07
N LYS A 3 -8.72 19.27 -2.67
CA LYS A 3 -8.06 18.30 -1.78
C LYS A 3 -8.88 18.10 -0.50
N GLN A 4 -9.13 16.84 -0.13
CA GLN A 4 -9.84 16.51 1.11
C GLN A 4 -9.04 17.05 2.32
N HIS A 5 -9.73 17.78 3.20
CA HIS A 5 -9.08 18.33 4.39
C HIS A 5 -8.82 17.24 5.42
N ARG A 6 -7.63 17.23 6.03
CA ARG A 6 -7.24 16.26 7.07
C ARG A 6 -6.94 17.03 8.37
N PRO A 7 -7.92 17.16 9.29
CA PRO A 7 -7.79 17.95 10.52
C PRO A 7 -6.62 17.56 11.41
N HIS A 8 -6.20 16.30 11.36
CA HIS A 8 -5.09 15.75 12.16
C HIS A 8 -3.72 15.92 11.48
N GLY A 9 -3.67 16.51 10.28
CA GLY A 9 -2.43 16.74 9.53
C GLY A 9 -2.24 15.77 8.37
N LYS A 10 -1.05 15.88 7.75
CA LYS A 10 -0.68 15.09 6.56
C LYS A 10 -0.10 13.71 6.87
N ALA A 11 0.30 13.48 8.13
CA ALA A 11 0.83 12.19 8.54
C ALA A 11 -0.25 11.09 8.38
N PRO A 12 0.14 9.87 7.99
CA PRO A 12 -0.76 8.73 8.03
C PRO A 12 -1.33 8.55 9.45
N THR A 13 -2.61 8.20 9.51
CA THR A 13 -3.22 7.68 10.73
C THR A 13 -2.61 6.33 11.10
N ALA A 14 -2.85 5.86 12.33
CA ALA A 14 -2.27 4.60 12.80
C ALA A 14 -2.62 3.41 11.88
N TRP A 15 -3.87 3.31 11.41
CA TRP A 15 -4.29 2.22 10.53
C TRP A 15 -3.75 2.37 9.10
N GLU A 16 -3.62 3.59 8.57
CA GLU A 16 -2.95 3.83 7.29
C GLU A 16 -1.45 3.44 7.37
N ALA A 17 -0.78 3.79 8.47
CA ALA A 17 0.61 3.38 8.70
C ALA A 17 0.73 1.85 8.82
N ASP A 18 -0.26 1.18 9.40
CA ASP A 18 -0.28 -0.27 9.49
C ASP A 18 -0.52 -0.95 8.12
N ILE A 19 -1.34 -0.35 7.24
CA ILE A 19 -1.43 -0.79 5.84
C ILE A 19 -0.07 -0.71 5.15
N LEU A 20 0.66 0.40 5.32
CA LEU A 20 2.00 0.54 4.74
C LEU A 20 2.97 -0.53 5.25
N LYS A 21 2.90 -0.90 6.54
CA LYS A 21 3.72 -1.99 7.10
C LYS A 21 3.33 -3.35 6.54
N ILE A 22 2.04 -3.64 6.38
CA ILE A 22 1.57 -4.89 5.74
C ILE A 22 2.18 -4.99 4.35
N ARG A 23 2.05 -3.94 3.54
CA ARG A 23 2.62 -3.92 2.19
C ARG A 23 4.13 -4.11 2.22
N ALA A 24 4.83 -3.45 3.13
CA ALA A 24 6.29 -3.63 3.26
C ALA A 24 6.68 -5.09 3.52
N PHE A 25 6.02 -5.78 4.45
CA PHE A 25 6.29 -7.18 4.73
C PHE A 25 5.93 -8.09 3.56
N GLU A 26 4.76 -7.91 2.94
CA GLU A 26 4.34 -8.67 1.77
C GLU A 26 5.29 -8.47 0.57
N MET A 27 5.75 -7.24 0.33
CA MET A 27 6.74 -6.94 -0.72
C MET A 27 8.09 -7.61 -0.45
N VAL A 28 8.56 -7.64 0.81
CA VAL A 28 9.77 -8.37 1.19
C VAL A 28 9.61 -9.88 0.95
N LEU A 29 8.46 -10.45 1.29
CA LEU A 29 8.15 -11.86 1.01
C LEU A 29 8.16 -12.14 -0.50
N ILE A 30 7.54 -11.29 -1.32
CA ILE A 30 7.53 -11.44 -2.79
C ILE A 30 8.94 -11.36 -3.36
N LEU A 31 9.73 -10.37 -2.93
CA LEU A 31 11.12 -10.22 -3.34
C LEU A 31 11.92 -11.48 -3.04
N PHE A 32 11.78 -12.02 -1.84
CA PHE A 32 12.47 -13.25 -1.43
C PHE A 32 12.00 -14.45 -2.27
N TYR A 33 10.70 -14.76 -2.27
CA TYR A 33 10.20 -15.96 -2.95
C TYR A 33 10.53 -15.98 -4.44
N MET A 34 10.42 -14.83 -5.12
CA MET A 34 10.63 -14.78 -6.56
C MET A 34 12.11 -14.72 -6.94
N GLU A 35 12.97 -14.12 -6.11
CA GLU A 35 14.42 -14.15 -6.33
C GLU A 35 14.99 -15.56 -6.09
N ASP A 36 14.63 -16.17 -4.96
CA ASP A 36 15.06 -17.52 -4.60
C ASP A 36 14.58 -18.54 -5.64
N LEU A 37 13.29 -18.50 -6.00
CA LEU A 37 12.74 -19.39 -7.01
C LEU A 37 13.42 -19.22 -8.37
N ARG A 38 13.66 -17.97 -8.81
CA ARG A 38 14.35 -17.71 -10.08
C ARG A 38 15.76 -18.29 -10.08
N ARG A 39 16.53 -18.07 -9.01
CA ARG A 39 17.88 -18.63 -8.85
C ARG A 39 17.84 -20.16 -8.84
N PHE A 40 16.90 -20.74 -8.11
CA PHE A 40 16.72 -22.18 -8.00
C PHE A 40 16.39 -22.84 -9.36
N ILE A 41 15.45 -22.26 -10.12
CA ILE A 41 15.09 -22.75 -11.46
C ILE A 41 16.30 -22.71 -12.38
N MET A 42 16.97 -21.56 -12.48
CA MET A 42 18.11 -21.39 -13.40
C MET A 42 19.24 -22.34 -13.02
N GLY A 43 19.65 -22.38 -11.75
CA GLY A 43 20.74 -23.24 -11.28
C GLY A 43 20.46 -24.72 -11.49
N SER A 44 19.23 -25.17 -11.24
CA SER A 44 18.85 -26.58 -11.40
C SER A 44 18.80 -27.00 -12.87
N ILE A 45 18.30 -26.14 -13.78
CA ILE A 45 18.36 -26.41 -15.22
C ILE A 45 19.80 -26.40 -15.71
N GLU A 46 20.63 -25.39 -15.37
CA GLU A 46 22.03 -25.30 -15.79
C GLU A 46 22.84 -26.53 -15.31
N ALA A 47 22.63 -26.97 -14.07
CA ALA A 47 23.29 -28.17 -13.53
C ALA A 47 22.88 -29.45 -14.28
N THR A 48 21.58 -29.62 -14.53
CA THR A 48 21.04 -30.78 -15.27
C THR A 48 21.53 -30.79 -16.72
N ASP A 49 21.53 -29.63 -17.36
CA ASP A 49 21.96 -29.44 -18.74
C ASP A 49 23.44 -29.75 -18.90
N LYS A 50 24.27 -29.28 -17.96
CA LYS A 50 25.70 -29.58 -17.92
C LYS A 50 25.97 -31.08 -17.78
N LEU A 51 25.18 -31.81 -17.00
CA LEU A 51 25.30 -33.25 -16.87
C LEU A 51 24.96 -33.98 -18.18
N HIS A 52 23.92 -33.50 -18.88
CA HIS A 52 23.44 -34.11 -20.12
C HIS A 52 24.12 -33.59 -21.39
N GLY A 53 25.08 -32.65 -21.27
CA GLY A 53 25.78 -32.06 -22.42
C GLY A 53 24.90 -31.19 -23.32
N VAL A 54 23.79 -30.66 -22.80
CA VAL A 54 22.88 -29.75 -23.52
C VAL A 54 22.97 -28.33 -22.97
N ASN A 55 22.37 -27.36 -23.65
CA ASN A 55 22.26 -25.99 -23.16
C ASN A 55 20.91 -25.38 -23.60
N ARG A 56 19.87 -25.64 -22.81
CA ARG A 56 18.48 -25.22 -23.09
C ARG A 56 18.19 -23.78 -22.69
N LEU A 57 19.11 -23.11 -21.97
CA LEU A 57 18.96 -21.73 -21.52
C LEU A 57 19.71 -20.70 -22.39
N SER A 58 20.14 -21.09 -23.59
CA SER A 58 20.86 -20.23 -24.51
C SER A 58 20.24 -20.24 -25.91
N ASP A 59 20.31 -19.08 -26.57
CA ASP A 59 20.03 -18.94 -28.01
C ASP A 59 21.28 -19.19 -28.88
N GLY A 60 22.32 -19.83 -28.32
CA GLY A 60 23.62 -20.04 -28.98
C GLY A 60 24.51 -18.80 -29.03
N LYS A 61 24.09 -17.68 -28.41
CA LYS A 61 24.89 -16.44 -28.35
C LYS A 61 25.67 -16.36 -27.03
N PRO A 62 26.90 -15.80 -27.04
CA PRO A 62 27.81 -15.81 -25.89
C PRO A 62 27.33 -15.00 -24.67
N LYS A 63 26.32 -14.12 -24.83
CA LYS A 63 25.70 -13.36 -23.73
C LYS A 63 24.19 -13.25 -23.93
N THR A 64 23.47 -14.35 -23.75
CA THR A 64 22.00 -14.32 -23.68
C THR A 64 21.57 -13.40 -22.54
N LYS A 65 20.75 -12.38 -22.84
CA LYS A 65 20.24 -11.42 -21.83
C LYS A 65 19.44 -12.16 -20.76
N GLU A 66 19.49 -11.67 -19.51
CA GLU A 66 18.88 -12.36 -18.38
C GLU A 66 17.36 -12.54 -18.49
N GLY A 67 16.66 -11.55 -19.06
CA GLY A 67 15.23 -11.67 -19.35
C GLY A 67 14.91 -12.81 -20.32
N LYS A 68 15.77 -13.07 -21.32
CA LYS A 68 15.62 -14.19 -22.24
C LYS A 68 15.90 -15.54 -21.57
N LYS A 69 16.85 -15.59 -20.63
CA LYS A 69 17.13 -16.82 -19.88
C LYS A 69 15.89 -17.28 -19.10
N LEU A 70 15.15 -16.35 -18.50
CA LEU A 70 13.91 -16.67 -17.78
C LEU A 70 12.82 -17.19 -18.72
N GLU A 71 12.71 -16.63 -19.92
CA GLU A 71 11.77 -17.13 -20.94
C GLU A 71 12.10 -18.58 -21.36
N PHE A 72 13.38 -18.89 -21.59
CA PHE A 72 13.81 -20.26 -21.88
C PHE A 72 13.57 -21.20 -20.70
N ALA A 73 13.88 -20.76 -19.48
CA ALA A 73 13.64 -21.56 -18.28
C ALA A 73 12.15 -21.91 -18.13
N ARG A 74 11.26 -20.95 -18.34
CA ARG A 74 9.80 -21.19 -18.35
C ARG A 74 9.40 -22.23 -19.39
N ALA A 75 9.94 -22.14 -20.60
CA ALA A 75 9.65 -23.10 -21.66
C ALA A 75 10.10 -24.52 -21.28
N VAL A 76 11.27 -24.66 -20.67
CA VAL A 76 11.80 -25.94 -20.16
C VAL A 76 10.89 -26.52 -19.06
N LEU A 77 10.44 -25.70 -18.11
CA LEU A 77 9.56 -26.16 -17.04
C LEU A 77 8.21 -26.67 -17.58
N VAL A 78 7.69 -26.06 -18.64
CA VAL A 78 6.45 -26.51 -19.32
C VAL A 78 6.70 -27.79 -20.12
N SER A 79 7.76 -27.83 -20.94
CA SER A 79 8.08 -29.01 -21.76
C SER A 79 8.31 -30.25 -20.90
N ASP A 80 9.00 -30.07 -19.78
CA ASP A 80 9.34 -31.17 -18.89
C ASP A 80 8.19 -31.44 -17.92
N GLY A 81 7.04 -30.75 -18.02
CA GLY A 81 5.84 -30.97 -17.23
C GLY A 81 6.05 -30.76 -15.73
N VAL A 82 6.87 -29.77 -15.35
CA VAL A 82 6.97 -29.28 -13.97
C VAL A 82 5.80 -28.35 -13.65
N ILE A 83 5.43 -27.52 -14.62
CA ILE A 83 4.30 -26.59 -14.57
C ILE A 83 3.49 -26.66 -15.85
N ASN A 84 2.25 -26.17 -15.82
CA ASN A 84 1.46 -25.91 -17.02
C ASN A 84 1.65 -24.47 -17.54
N GLN A 85 1.02 -24.15 -18.67
CA GLN A 85 1.13 -22.83 -19.29
C GLN A 85 0.57 -21.71 -18.39
N ALA A 86 -0.54 -21.93 -17.71
CA ALA A 86 -1.14 -20.93 -16.83
C ALA A 86 -0.22 -20.57 -15.64
N GLU A 87 0.42 -21.58 -15.04
CA GLU A 87 1.42 -21.41 -13.99
C GLU A 87 2.69 -20.74 -14.49
N SER A 88 3.08 -21.04 -15.74
CA SER A 88 4.18 -20.34 -16.40
C SER A 88 3.85 -18.85 -16.54
N ASP A 89 2.63 -18.49 -16.95
CA ASP A 89 2.20 -17.10 -17.08
C ASP A 89 2.11 -16.40 -15.73
N GLU A 90 1.63 -17.09 -14.69
CA GLU A 90 1.66 -16.61 -13.30
C GLU A 90 3.09 -16.35 -12.81
N LEU A 91 4.05 -17.24 -13.12
CA LEU A 91 5.47 -17.03 -12.79
C LEU A 91 6.01 -15.75 -13.43
N LYS A 92 5.65 -15.49 -14.69
CA LYS A 92 6.04 -14.25 -15.38
C LYS A 92 5.43 -13.04 -14.69
N GLU A 93 4.13 -13.07 -14.42
CA GLU A 93 3.39 -11.98 -13.77
C GLU A 93 4.03 -11.61 -12.42
N LEU A 94 4.35 -12.61 -11.59
CA LEU A 94 4.94 -12.39 -10.27
C LEU A 94 6.39 -11.90 -10.33
N VAL A 95 7.17 -12.34 -11.31
CA VAL A 95 8.52 -11.78 -11.54
C VAL A 95 8.44 -10.33 -12.02
N ASP A 96 7.52 -10.03 -12.93
CA ASP A 96 7.29 -8.66 -13.39
C ASP A 96 6.81 -7.77 -12.23
N TYR A 97 5.93 -8.27 -11.36
CA TYR A 97 5.50 -7.57 -10.15
C TYR A 97 6.64 -7.36 -9.14
N ARG A 98 7.51 -8.36 -8.95
CA ARG A 98 8.74 -8.22 -8.16
C ARG A 98 9.64 -7.10 -8.70
N ASN A 99 9.73 -6.96 -10.03
CA ASN A 99 10.50 -5.86 -10.65
C ASN A 99 9.85 -4.50 -10.39
N ILE A 100 8.51 -4.41 -10.41
CA ILE A 100 7.78 -3.20 -10.01
C ILE A 100 8.12 -2.83 -8.55
N ILE A 101 8.07 -3.79 -7.63
CA ILE A 101 8.46 -3.56 -6.22
C ILE A 101 9.90 -3.02 -6.13
N GLY A 102 10.83 -3.62 -6.86
CA GLY A 102 12.24 -3.24 -6.85
C GLY A 102 12.54 -1.86 -7.45
N HIS A 103 11.70 -1.36 -8.36
CA HIS A 103 11.96 -0.12 -9.09
C HIS A 103 11.04 1.04 -8.71
N THR A 104 9.78 0.78 -8.35
CA THR A 104 8.76 1.82 -8.15
C THR A 104 7.90 1.59 -6.91
N ILE A 105 8.52 1.32 -5.75
CA ILE A 105 7.81 1.12 -4.47
C ILE A 105 6.88 2.29 -4.06
N HIS A 106 7.18 3.52 -4.49
CA HIS A 106 6.35 4.68 -4.19
C HIS A 106 5.00 4.60 -4.91
N ASP A 107 4.94 4.03 -6.11
CA ASP A 107 3.68 3.80 -6.85
C ASP A 107 2.77 2.84 -6.11
N LEU A 108 3.36 1.87 -5.42
CA LEU A 108 2.67 0.85 -4.63
C LEU A 108 2.25 1.34 -3.23
N THR A 109 2.52 2.59 -2.85
CA THR A 109 2.26 3.11 -1.49
C THR A 109 1.61 4.49 -1.46
N VAL A 110 1.69 5.27 -2.55
CA VAL A 110 1.18 6.65 -2.62
C VAL A 110 -0.33 6.78 -2.40
N ASP A 111 -1.09 5.71 -2.65
CA ASP A 111 -2.54 5.66 -2.44
C ASP A 111 -2.95 5.67 -0.95
N VAL A 112 -2.00 5.55 -0.03
CA VAL A 112 -2.27 5.55 1.42
C VAL A 112 -1.84 6.88 2.04
N GLY A 113 -2.80 7.58 2.66
CA GLY A 113 -2.54 8.81 3.41
C GLY A 113 -2.88 10.10 2.65
N ALA A 114 -2.18 11.20 2.96
CA ALA A 114 -2.58 12.56 2.54
C ALA A 114 -2.34 12.89 1.05
N TYR A 115 -1.78 11.94 0.31
CA TYR A 115 -1.45 12.05 -1.10
C TYR A 115 -2.15 10.97 -1.94
N SER A 116 -3.16 10.29 -1.38
CA SER A 116 -3.95 9.26 -2.06
C SER A 116 -4.60 9.71 -3.36
N ASP A 117 -4.87 11.01 -3.45
CA ASP A 117 -5.51 11.68 -4.59
C ASP A 117 -4.51 12.12 -5.67
N LEU A 118 -3.21 11.92 -5.47
CA LEU A 118 -2.22 12.22 -6.52
C LEU A 118 -2.54 11.35 -7.74
N THR A 119 -2.63 12.00 -8.89
CA THR A 119 -3.02 11.38 -10.15
C THR A 119 -2.14 10.15 -10.42
N ARG A 120 -2.78 8.98 -10.54
CA ARG A 120 -2.12 7.69 -10.75
C ARG A 120 -1.77 7.45 -12.22
N HIS A 121 -0.97 8.32 -12.81
CA HIS A 121 -0.49 8.11 -14.18
C HIS A 121 1.01 8.23 -14.24
N HIS A 122 1.65 7.30 -14.96
CA HIS A 122 3.06 7.39 -15.25
C HIS A 122 3.34 8.67 -16.06
N PRO A 123 4.30 9.52 -15.66
CA PRO A 123 4.50 10.84 -16.25
C PRO A 123 4.82 10.79 -17.75
N GLU A 124 5.52 9.75 -18.19
CA GLU A 124 5.94 9.62 -19.60
C GLU A 124 4.90 8.91 -20.48
N THR A 125 4.16 7.94 -19.94
CA THR A 125 3.30 7.06 -20.74
C THR A 125 1.82 7.33 -20.56
N PHE A 126 1.46 8.16 -19.56
CA PHE A 126 0.08 8.43 -19.12
C PHE A 126 -0.74 7.17 -18.84
N LYS A 127 -0.08 6.02 -18.64
CA LYS A 127 -0.75 4.78 -18.25
C LYS A 127 -1.07 4.80 -16.76
N PRO A 128 -2.18 4.15 -16.34
CA PRO A 128 -2.48 3.98 -14.92
C PRO A 128 -1.30 3.36 -14.18
N MET A 129 -0.94 3.92 -13.04
CA MET A 129 0.06 3.32 -12.16
C MET A 129 -0.45 1.97 -11.64
N PRO A 130 0.45 0.98 -11.44
CA PRO A 130 0.07 -0.33 -10.94
C PRO A 130 -0.57 -0.22 -9.55
N LEU A 131 -1.67 -0.94 -9.36
CA LEU A 131 -2.28 -1.08 -8.04
C LEU A 131 -1.49 -2.09 -7.20
N TYR A 132 -1.55 -1.91 -5.88
CA TYR A 132 -0.99 -2.90 -4.97
C TYR A 132 -1.80 -4.20 -5.01
N ASP A 133 -1.13 -5.34 -5.22
CA ASP A 133 -1.74 -6.66 -5.24
C ASP A 133 -1.56 -7.37 -3.89
N TYR A 134 -2.62 -7.36 -3.08
CA TYR A 134 -2.68 -8.03 -1.78
C TYR A 134 -2.67 -9.56 -1.85
N THR A 135 -2.73 -10.15 -3.05
CA THR A 135 -2.70 -11.60 -3.25
C THR A 135 -1.32 -12.10 -3.69
N ALA A 136 -0.46 -11.21 -4.21
CA ALA A 136 0.82 -11.56 -4.83
C ALA A 136 1.73 -12.37 -3.90
N ALA A 137 1.85 -12.00 -2.61
CA ALA A 137 2.70 -12.71 -1.67
C ALA A 137 2.24 -14.16 -1.45
N LYS A 138 0.92 -14.40 -1.37
CA LYS A 138 0.35 -15.74 -1.24
C LYS A 138 0.54 -16.55 -2.51
N ARG A 139 0.27 -15.95 -3.68
CA ARG A 139 0.48 -16.58 -5.00
C ARG A 139 1.95 -16.97 -5.19
N ALA A 140 2.87 -16.06 -4.91
CA ALA A 140 4.32 -16.27 -4.97
C ALA A 140 4.79 -17.43 -4.09
N LYS A 141 4.29 -17.52 -2.85
CA LYS A 141 4.59 -18.65 -1.96
C LYS A 141 4.12 -19.98 -2.54
N VAL A 142 2.84 -20.07 -2.91
CA VAL A 142 2.23 -21.31 -3.42
C VAL A 142 2.92 -21.78 -4.69
N LEU A 143 3.18 -20.85 -5.62
CA LEU A 143 3.86 -21.15 -6.87
C LEU A 143 5.31 -21.60 -6.61
N SER A 144 6.02 -20.92 -5.72
CA SER A 144 7.40 -21.27 -5.37
C SER A 144 7.52 -22.68 -4.81
N GLU A 145 6.65 -23.05 -3.86
CA GLU A 145 6.61 -24.40 -3.29
C GLU A 145 6.29 -25.46 -4.36
N LYS A 146 5.35 -25.16 -5.25
CA LYS A 146 4.91 -26.10 -6.30
C LYS A 146 6.02 -26.34 -7.32
N VAL A 147 6.63 -25.28 -7.84
CA VAL A 147 7.73 -25.37 -8.82
C VAL A 147 8.90 -26.10 -8.19
N SER A 148 9.29 -25.74 -6.97
CA SER A 148 10.39 -26.39 -6.26
C SER A 148 10.17 -27.89 -6.11
N LYS A 149 8.98 -28.32 -5.64
CA LYS A 149 8.61 -29.74 -5.52
C LYS A 149 8.58 -30.47 -6.87
N GLY A 150 8.12 -29.81 -7.93
CA GLY A 150 8.07 -30.40 -9.27
C GLY A 150 9.48 -30.58 -9.85
N MET A 151 10.36 -29.60 -9.66
CA MET A 151 11.74 -29.65 -10.10
C MET A 151 12.56 -30.72 -9.38
N MET A 152 12.36 -30.90 -8.06
CA MET A 152 13.02 -31.95 -7.27
C MET A 152 12.85 -33.36 -7.84
N LYS A 153 11.81 -33.61 -8.65
CA LYS A 153 11.54 -34.91 -9.27
C LYS A 153 12.26 -35.14 -10.60
N LYS A 154 12.69 -34.06 -11.27
CA LYS A 154 13.10 -34.09 -12.69
C LYS A 154 14.46 -33.46 -12.97
N PHE A 155 14.98 -32.66 -12.05
CA PHE A 155 16.21 -31.89 -12.23
C PHE A 155 17.21 -32.17 -11.12
N MET A 156 18.50 -31.95 -11.41
CA MET A 156 19.54 -31.90 -10.39
C MET A 156 19.29 -30.74 -9.44
N MET A 157 19.38 -31.04 -8.15
CA MET A 157 19.20 -30.06 -7.09
C MET A 157 20.49 -29.31 -6.84
N MET A 158 20.42 -27.98 -6.90
CA MET A 158 21.45 -27.14 -6.29
C MET A 158 21.12 -27.03 -4.81
N ALA A 159 22.00 -27.53 -3.93
CA ALA A 159 21.83 -27.37 -2.49
C ALA A 159 21.96 -25.87 -2.14
N SER A 160 20.88 -25.26 -1.65
CA SER A 160 20.88 -23.90 -1.10
C SER A 160 20.33 -23.92 0.32
N LEU A 161 20.96 -23.13 1.19
CA LEU A 161 20.48 -22.88 2.55
C LEU A 161 19.76 -21.53 2.66
N ASP A 162 19.55 -20.83 1.53
CA ASP A 162 18.94 -19.48 1.50
C ASP A 162 17.53 -19.50 2.12
N PHE A 163 16.76 -20.57 1.90
CA PHE A 163 15.46 -20.78 2.55
C PHE A 163 15.57 -20.87 4.08
N LEU A 164 16.55 -21.60 4.61
CA LEU A 164 16.78 -21.72 6.06
C LEU A 164 17.23 -20.38 6.67
N ALA A 165 18.00 -19.60 5.92
CA ALA A 165 18.44 -18.28 6.34
C ALA A 165 17.26 -17.29 6.46
N PHE A 166 16.17 -17.50 5.71
CA PHE A 166 15.00 -16.63 5.72
C PHE A 166 13.82 -17.16 6.55
N GLU A 167 13.78 -18.46 6.89
CA GLU A 167 12.63 -19.09 7.55
C GLU A 167 12.15 -18.35 8.80
N ALA A 168 13.08 -17.92 9.66
CA ALA A 168 12.74 -17.16 10.86
C ALA A 168 12.10 -15.79 10.53
N ALA A 169 12.61 -15.11 9.50
CA ALA A 169 12.05 -13.85 9.03
C ALA A 169 10.68 -14.07 8.39
N GLU A 170 10.52 -15.10 7.55
CA GLU A 170 9.26 -15.45 6.91
C GLU A 170 8.14 -15.65 7.96
N LYS A 171 8.39 -16.51 8.96
CA LYS A 171 7.43 -16.77 10.04
C LYS A 171 7.06 -15.50 10.80
N THR A 172 8.06 -14.66 11.08
CA THR A 172 7.86 -13.39 11.79
C THR A 172 7.02 -12.42 10.98
N TYR A 173 7.32 -12.25 9.68
CA TYR A 173 6.59 -11.36 8.80
C TYR A 173 5.15 -11.80 8.59
N ILE A 174 4.91 -13.11 8.40
CA ILE A 174 3.55 -13.66 8.29
C ILE A 174 2.76 -13.39 9.57
N ALA A 175 3.33 -13.66 10.74
CA ALA A 175 2.67 -13.42 12.01
C ALA A 175 2.35 -11.93 12.24
N GLU A 176 3.27 -11.03 11.88
CA GLU A 176 3.06 -9.59 12.01
C GLU A 176 2.04 -9.06 11.00
N ILE A 177 2.01 -9.59 9.77
CA ILE A 177 0.97 -9.25 8.78
C ILE A 177 -0.42 -9.55 9.34
N GLU A 178 -0.64 -10.72 9.94
CA GLU A 178 -1.95 -11.08 10.49
C GLU A 178 -2.35 -10.17 11.68
N ARG A 179 -1.41 -9.87 12.58
CA ARG A 179 -1.65 -8.91 13.68
C ARG A 179 -1.98 -7.52 13.14
N LEU A 180 -1.26 -7.06 12.13
CA LEU A 180 -1.50 -5.76 11.51
C LEU A 180 -2.87 -5.70 10.83
N LYS A 181 -3.30 -6.75 10.13
CA LYS A 181 -4.64 -6.83 9.53
C LYS A 181 -5.73 -6.64 10.57
N GLU A 182 -5.62 -7.29 11.74
CA GLU A 182 -6.56 -7.09 12.84
C GLU A 182 -6.58 -5.64 13.35
N ARG A 183 -5.40 -5.01 13.50
CA ARG A 183 -5.31 -3.60 13.93
C ARG A 183 -5.90 -2.65 12.90
N VAL A 184 -5.65 -2.89 11.61
CA VAL A 184 -6.20 -2.10 10.50
C VAL A 184 -7.72 -2.17 10.52
N ASN A 185 -8.31 -3.36 10.63
CA ASN A 185 -9.77 -3.53 10.68
C ASN A 185 -10.39 -2.77 11.85
N LYS A 186 -9.84 -2.94 13.07
CA LYS A 186 -10.29 -2.18 14.25
C LYS A 186 -10.14 -0.67 14.07
N GLY A 187 -9.05 -0.24 13.43
CA GLY A 187 -8.79 1.17 13.12
C GLY A 187 -9.81 1.76 12.13
N ILE A 188 -10.15 1.01 11.07
CA ILE A 188 -11.16 1.38 10.08
C ILE A 188 -12.54 1.47 10.72
N GLU A 189 -12.93 0.49 11.55
CA GLU A 189 -14.19 0.54 12.28
C GLU A 189 -14.30 1.78 13.17
N LYS A 190 -13.23 2.12 13.89
CA LYS A 190 -13.18 3.34 14.72
C LYS A 190 -13.28 4.59 13.87
N ALA A 191 -12.57 4.66 12.74
CA ALA A 191 -12.63 5.79 11.83
C ALA A 191 -14.04 5.97 11.26
N ASN A 192 -14.70 4.89 10.86
CA ASN A 192 -16.07 4.92 10.35
C ASN A 192 -17.07 5.45 11.38
N LYS A 193 -16.96 5.00 12.64
CA LYS A 193 -17.80 5.54 13.74
C LYS A 193 -17.61 7.05 13.91
N VAL A 194 -16.37 7.52 13.89
CA VAL A 194 -16.05 8.96 13.99
C VAL A 194 -16.61 9.74 12.80
N ILE A 195 -16.51 9.21 11.59
CA ILE A 195 -17.05 9.84 10.36
C ILE A 195 -18.58 9.96 10.46
N VAL A 196 -19.27 8.88 10.85
CA VAL A 196 -20.73 8.87 10.99
C VAL A 196 -21.18 9.91 12.02
N GLU A 197 -20.55 9.94 13.20
CA GLU A 197 -20.91 10.91 14.24
C GLU A 197 -20.60 12.36 13.81
N THR A 198 -19.46 12.58 13.17
CA THR A 198 -19.09 13.92 12.66
C THR A 198 -20.09 14.40 11.62
N ASN A 199 -20.49 13.54 10.69
CA ASN A 199 -21.49 13.87 9.68
C ASN A 199 -22.86 14.14 10.31
N ARG A 200 -23.27 13.36 11.31
CA ARG A 200 -24.51 13.61 12.07
C ARG A 200 -24.52 15.00 12.70
N VAL A 201 -23.43 15.37 13.36
CA VAL A 201 -23.26 16.70 13.98
C VAL A 201 -23.33 17.81 12.92
N ILE A 202 -22.64 17.64 11.77
CA ILE A 202 -22.65 18.62 10.69
C ILE A 202 -24.06 18.78 10.08
N GLN A 203 -24.80 17.68 9.92
CA GLN A 203 -26.15 17.71 9.37
C GLN A 203 -27.19 18.32 10.32
N ALA A 204 -26.94 18.25 11.63
CA ALA A 204 -27.83 18.83 12.64
C ALA A 204 -27.68 20.35 12.80
N ILE A 205 -26.72 20.99 12.12
CA ILE A 205 -26.49 22.44 12.25
C ILE A 205 -27.69 23.19 11.66
N PRO A 206 -28.32 24.13 12.41
CA PRO A 206 -29.40 24.94 11.88
C PRO A 206 -28.98 25.74 10.64
N LYS A 207 -29.86 25.80 9.63
CA LYS A 207 -29.59 26.53 8.38
C LYS A 207 -29.22 27.99 8.63
N SER A 208 -29.89 28.64 9.58
CA SER A 208 -29.59 30.01 9.99
C SER A 208 -28.15 30.19 10.48
N VAL A 209 -27.63 29.22 11.24
CA VAL A 209 -26.23 29.23 11.72
C VAL A 209 -25.26 29.01 10.56
N MET A 210 -25.56 28.12 9.62
CA MET A 210 -24.72 27.92 8.43
C MET A 210 -24.67 29.17 7.55
N GLU A 211 -25.80 29.85 7.37
CA GLU A 211 -25.92 31.09 6.58
C GLU A 211 -25.23 32.28 7.25
N SER A 212 -25.30 32.40 8.59
CA SER A 212 -24.66 33.47 9.34
C SER A 212 -23.15 33.25 9.50
N ALA A 213 -22.74 32.04 9.90
CA ALA A 213 -21.36 31.73 10.22
C ALA A 213 -20.51 31.59 8.94
N GLN A 214 -21.09 31.03 7.87
CA GLN A 214 -20.42 30.80 6.57
C GLN A 214 -19.04 30.15 6.73
N PRO A 215 -18.93 28.95 7.31
CA PRO A 215 -17.65 28.38 7.75
C PRO A 215 -16.58 28.25 6.65
N GLY A 216 -17.01 27.99 5.41
CA GLY A 216 -16.10 27.87 4.26
C GLY A 216 -15.66 29.20 3.64
N HIS A 217 -16.06 30.36 4.19
CA HIS A 217 -15.79 31.66 3.59
C HIS A 217 -14.30 32.05 3.69
N PRO A 218 -13.62 32.46 2.60
CA PRO A 218 -12.18 32.76 2.62
C PRO A 218 -11.77 33.80 3.66
N ARG A 219 -12.60 34.84 3.89
CA ARG A 219 -12.38 35.88 4.92
C ARG A 219 -12.33 35.37 6.37
N ASN A 220 -12.67 34.10 6.63
CA ASN A 220 -12.50 33.51 7.96
C ASN A 220 -11.04 33.23 8.30
N ILE A 221 -10.17 33.17 7.28
CA ILE A 221 -8.74 32.90 7.40
C ILE A 221 -7.95 34.12 6.90
N LYS A 222 -6.94 34.54 7.67
CA LYS A 222 -5.97 35.57 7.27
C LYS A 222 -4.96 35.00 6.28
N GLU A 223 -4.22 35.85 5.58
CA GLU A 223 -3.12 35.43 4.71
C GLU A 223 -2.06 34.59 5.45
N SER A 224 -1.86 34.86 6.74
CA SER A 224 -0.97 34.07 7.61
C SER A 224 -1.49 32.66 7.94
N GLY A 225 -2.70 32.30 7.52
CA GLY A 225 -3.36 31.02 7.84
C GLY A 225 -4.06 30.97 9.19
N ALA A 226 -3.96 32.04 10.01
CA ALA A 226 -4.68 32.15 11.28
C ALA A 226 -6.14 32.57 11.09
N LEU A 227 -7.01 32.31 12.08
CA LEU A 227 -8.39 32.82 12.05
C LEU A 227 -8.39 34.36 12.06
N SER A 228 -9.27 34.94 11.25
CA SER A 228 -9.63 36.36 11.36
C SER A 228 -10.60 36.58 12.53
N LYS A 229 -10.92 37.84 12.86
CA LYS A 229 -11.96 38.14 13.88
C LYS A 229 -13.29 37.50 13.50
N ARG A 230 -13.69 37.64 12.24
CA ARG A 230 -14.85 36.97 11.66
C ARG A 230 -14.75 35.44 11.75
N GLY A 231 -13.57 34.87 11.50
CA GLY A 231 -13.34 33.44 11.64
C GLY A 231 -13.52 32.94 13.08
N ALA A 232 -13.09 33.72 14.07
CA ALA A 232 -13.31 33.39 15.48
C ALA A 232 -14.80 33.47 15.86
N GLU A 233 -15.51 34.52 15.42
CA GLU A 233 -16.96 34.67 15.60
C GLU A 233 -17.73 33.51 14.95
N CYS A 234 -17.34 33.10 13.74
CA CYS A 234 -17.89 31.92 13.07
C CYS A 234 -17.71 30.65 13.90
N VAL A 235 -16.50 30.41 14.44
CA VAL A 235 -16.22 29.23 15.28
C VAL A 235 -17.08 29.24 16.55
N PHE A 236 -17.26 30.40 17.18
CA PHE A 236 -18.12 30.52 18.37
C PHE A 236 -19.58 30.23 18.04
N GLN A 237 -20.13 30.78 16.94
CA GLN A 237 -21.49 30.47 16.50
C GLN A 237 -21.71 28.97 16.26
N LEU A 238 -20.72 28.26 15.69
CA LEU A 238 -20.78 26.81 15.53
C LEU A 238 -20.81 26.09 16.90
N PHE A 239 -20.04 26.55 17.88
CA PHE A 239 -20.05 25.96 19.22
C PHE A 239 -21.34 26.23 19.99
N GLU A 240 -21.95 27.42 19.84
CA GLU A 240 -23.31 27.68 20.36
C GLU A 240 -24.33 26.69 19.79
N ALA A 241 -24.15 26.29 18.53
CA ALA A 241 -24.97 25.26 17.88
C ALA A 241 -24.54 23.82 18.21
N HIS A 242 -23.77 23.62 19.29
CA HIS A 242 -23.29 22.33 19.78
C HIS A 242 -22.44 21.53 18.78
N VAL A 243 -21.79 22.20 17.82
CA VAL A 243 -20.89 21.54 16.87
C VAL A 243 -19.60 21.12 17.58
N THR A 244 -19.13 19.90 17.30
CA THR A 244 -17.90 19.39 17.92
C THR A 244 -16.64 20.05 17.33
N PRO A 245 -15.52 20.10 18.08
CA PRO A 245 -14.26 20.63 17.56
C PRO A 245 -13.79 19.95 16.26
N LEU A 246 -14.03 18.65 16.10
CA LEU A 246 -13.69 17.92 14.88
C LEU A 246 -14.55 18.35 13.69
N ALA A 247 -15.86 18.48 13.87
CA ALA A 247 -16.75 19.00 12.83
C ALA A 247 -16.38 20.43 12.42
N VAL A 248 -16.08 21.31 13.39
CA VAL A 248 -15.58 22.67 13.11
C VAL A 248 -14.28 22.62 12.31
N ALA A 249 -13.34 21.73 12.65
CA ALA A 249 -12.09 21.60 11.92
C ALA A 249 -12.29 21.23 10.44
N TYR A 250 -13.28 20.37 10.14
CA TYR A 250 -13.68 20.05 8.77
C TYR A 250 -14.34 21.24 8.06
N LEU A 251 -15.33 21.88 8.70
CA LEU A 251 -16.09 23.00 8.12
C LEU A 251 -15.21 24.23 7.85
N MET A 252 -14.34 24.58 8.79
CA MET A 252 -13.45 25.74 8.73
C MET A 252 -12.13 25.46 8.02
N ARG A 253 -11.85 24.20 7.68
CA ARG A 253 -10.57 23.74 7.10
C ARG A 253 -9.34 24.10 7.93
N ILE A 254 -9.46 24.03 9.25
CA ILE A 254 -8.37 24.26 10.21
C ILE A 254 -7.91 22.95 10.85
N SER A 255 -6.79 22.96 11.57
CA SER A 255 -6.35 21.78 12.33
C SER A 255 -7.30 21.50 13.50
N HIS A 256 -7.45 20.22 13.87
CA HIS A 256 -8.22 19.81 15.05
C HIS A 256 -7.67 20.48 16.33
N ARG A 257 -6.35 20.62 16.44
CA ARG A 257 -5.69 21.32 17.56
C ARG A 257 -6.14 22.78 17.65
N SER A 258 -6.25 23.47 16.52
CA SER A 258 -6.75 24.85 16.49
C SER A 258 -8.22 24.91 16.93
N ALA A 259 -9.08 24.05 16.38
CA ALA A 259 -10.49 23.98 16.75
C ALA A 259 -10.69 23.67 18.26
N ALA A 260 -9.93 22.73 18.81
CA ALA A 260 -9.96 22.40 20.23
C ALA A 260 -9.50 23.57 21.13
N HIS A 261 -8.46 24.29 20.72
CA HIS A 261 -8.02 25.51 21.43
C HIS A 261 -9.12 26.59 21.45
N TRP A 262 -9.82 26.79 20.32
CA TRP A 262 -10.94 27.73 20.26
C TRP A 262 -12.16 27.26 21.06
N PHE A 263 -12.39 25.94 21.13
CA PHE A 263 -13.45 25.36 21.96
C PHE A 263 -13.21 25.65 23.45
N ALA A 264 -11.98 25.48 23.94
CA ALA A 264 -11.62 25.82 25.31
C ALA A 264 -11.81 27.32 25.61
N LYS A 265 -11.46 28.21 24.66
CA LYS A 265 -11.71 29.65 24.79
C LYS A 265 -13.20 30.00 24.83
N TRP A 266 -14.00 29.34 23.99
CA TRP A 266 -15.44 29.50 24.00
C TRP A 266 -16.05 29.07 25.33
N GLN A 267 -15.67 27.90 25.86
CA GLN A 267 -16.11 27.44 27.18
C GLN A 267 -15.74 28.42 28.29
N ALA A 268 -14.51 28.94 28.28
CA ALA A 268 -14.07 29.94 29.26
C ALA A 268 -14.83 31.28 29.15
N SER A 269 -15.35 31.64 27.97
CA SER A 269 -16.18 32.83 27.79
C SER A 269 -17.62 32.67 28.26
N LYS A 270 -18.02 31.44 28.61
CA LYS A 270 -19.34 31.08 29.14
C LYS A 270 -19.36 30.85 30.65
N ALA A 271 -18.18 30.75 31.26
CA ALA A 271 -17.98 30.67 32.71
C ALA A 271 -17.91 32.07 33.30
#